data_AF-A0A1F4YAE8-F1
#
_entry.id   AF-A0A1F4YAE8-F1
#
_cell.length_a   1.000
_cell.length_b   1.000
_cell.length_c   1.000
_cell.angle_alpha   90.00
_cell.angle_beta   90.00
_cell.angle_gamma   90.00
#
_symmetry.space_group_name_H-M   'P 1'
#
loop_
_entity.id
_entity.type
_entity.pdbx_description
1 polymer ?
#
loop_
_entity_poly.entity_id
_entity_poly.type
_entity_poly.pdbx_seq_one_letter_code
_entity_poly.pdbx_strand_id
1 'polypeptide(L)'
;MKTDDIAGIVEKHKDDRGGLISILEAVQAKYSYLPENALKLVSEKTGRPLVDIYGVATFYRHFSLKPRGKHLLSCCLGTACHVRNAPSISKEIAKQLGVQPGETTPDKEFTFETVNCLGACALGPIVVVDGHYFSNVRATKVKEILEAARLGLDKGLAKDDSRVFPLDVSCPRCNHSLMDETHYIDGYPSIRITVSFGAMHGWLRLSSLYGRSPATHEHLIPKDTILNFFCPHCHAELNGVSPCSECGAAMVPMMVRGGGIVQICSRRGCKGHVLDLTGVNI
;
A
#
# COMPACT_ATOMS: atom_id res chain seq x y z
N MET A 1 -19.40 17.25 6.22
CA MET A 1 -19.23 15.83 5.81
C MET A 1 -20.32 15.55 4.78
N LYS A 2 -19.99 15.06 3.58
CA LYS A 2 -20.99 14.89 2.51
C LYS A 2 -21.67 13.52 2.65
N THR A 3 -23.00 13.50 2.73
CA THR A 3 -23.81 12.29 2.94
C THR A 3 -23.67 11.28 1.78
N ASP A 4 -23.46 11.77 0.56
CA ASP A 4 -23.30 10.94 -0.66
C ASP A 4 -22.07 10.01 -0.60
N ASP A 5 -21.03 10.42 0.11
CA ASP A 5 -19.77 9.69 0.20
C ASP A 5 -19.93 8.36 0.95
N ILE A 6 -20.73 8.34 2.02
CA ILE A 6 -20.91 7.16 2.86
C ILE A 6 -21.89 6.19 2.20
N ALA A 7 -22.93 6.70 1.52
CA ALA A 7 -23.84 5.89 0.75
C ALA A 7 -23.10 5.10 -0.35
N GLY A 8 -22.17 5.74 -1.05
CA GLY A 8 -21.33 5.07 -2.05
C GLY A 8 -20.39 4.00 -1.45
N ILE A 9 -19.89 4.21 -0.23
CA ILE A 9 -19.07 3.20 0.47
C ILE A 9 -19.92 1.98 0.83
N VAL A 10 -21.12 2.20 1.37
CA VAL A 10 -22.01 1.10 1.79
C VAL A 10 -22.44 0.25 0.59
N GLU A 11 -22.82 0.86 -0.53
CA GLU A 11 -23.22 0.11 -1.73
C GLU A 11 -22.05 -0.72 -2.31
N LYS A 12 -20.81 -0.24 -2.25
CA LYS A 12 -19.62 -1.00 -2.70
C LYS A 12 -19.37 -2.28 -1.91
N HIS A 13 -19.78 -2.32 -0.64
CA HIS A 13 -19.45 -3.42 0.28
C HIS A 13 -20.70 -4.20 0.74
N LYS A 14 -21.82 -4.03 0.04
CA LYS A 14 -23.13 -4.62 0.41
C LYS A 14 -23.16 -6.15 0.29
N ASP A 15 -22.45 -6.70 -0.68
CA ASP A 15 -22.37 -8.15 -0.97
C ASP A 15 -21.18 -8.85 -0.29
N ASP A 16 -20.40 -8.11 0.51
CA ASP A 16 -19.17 -8.64 1.11
C ASP A 16 -19.48 -9.46 2.38
N ARG A 17 -18.91 -10.65 2.50
CA ARG A 17 -19.16 -11.55 3.65
C ARG A 17 -18.70 -10.93 4.99
N GLY A 18 -17.81 -9.94 4.93
CA GLY A 18 -17.32 -9.13 6.06
C GLY A 18 -17.94 -7.72 6.17
N GLY A 19 -19.05 -7.46 5.48
CA GLY A 19 -19.51 -6.11 5.08
C GLY A 19 -19.38 -4.98 6.09
N LEU A 20 -19.68 -5.18 7.39
CA LEU A 20 -19.57 -4.10 8.37
C LEU A 20 -18.12 -3.66 8.64
N ILE A 21 -17.18 -4.61 8.76
CA ILE A 21 -15.77 -4.27 9.03
C ILE A 21 -15.19 -3.51 7.84
N SER A 22 -15.42 -4.00 6.62
CA SER A 22 -14.95 -3.36 5.38
C SER A 22 -15.54 -1.95 5.19
N ILE A 23 -16.82 -1.75 5.53
CA ILE A 23 -17.44 -0.41 5.53
C ILE A 23 -16.74 0.51 6.53
N LEU A 24 -16.50 0.05 7.76
CA LEU A 24 -15.82 0.85 8.78
C LEU A 24 -14.37 1.16 8.39
N GLU A 25 -13.66 0.22 7.77
CA GLU A 25 -12.31 0.44 7.23
C GLU A 25 -12.31 1.51 6.15
N ALA A 26 -13.26 1.47 5.20
CA ALA A 26 -13.38 2.46 4.15
C ALA A 26 -13.74 3.86 4.70
N VAL A 27 -14.63 3.92 5.70
CA VAL A 27 -14.96 5.19 6.39
C VAL A 27 -13.74 5.74 7.11
N GLN A 28 -13.01 4.89 7.86
CA GLN A 28 -11.80 5.30 8.57
C GLN A 28 -10.68 5.71 7.61
N ALA A 29 -10.49 5.02 6.48
CA ALA A 29 -9.50 5.39 5.47
C ALA A 29 -9.78 6.79 4.87
N LYS A 30 -11.06 7.17 4.77
CA LYS A 30 -11.47 8.48 4.24
C LYS A 30 -11.36 9.61 5.26
N TYR A 31 -11.72 9.36 6.51
CA TYR A 31 -11.81 10.41 7.54
C TYR A 31 -10.71 10.33 8.60
N SER A 32 -9.82 9.34 8.55
CA SER A 32 -8.78 8.99 9.55
C SER A 32 -9.33 8.56 10.93
N TYR A 33 -10.64 8.52 11.10
CA TYR A 33 -11.35 8.02 12.28
C TYR A 33 -12.80 7.67 11.88
N LEU A 34 -13.61 7.25 12.85
CA LEU A 34 -15.03 6.96 12.68
C LEU A 34 -15.88 8.07 13.33
N PRO A 35 -16.33 9.08 12.56
CA PRO A 35 -17.25 10.11 13.07
C PRO A 35 -18.59 9.51 13.48
N GLU A 36 -19.18 10.00 14.58
CA GLU A 36 -20.51 9.57 15.03
C GLU A 36 -21.57 9.70 13.92
N ASN A 37 -21.57 10.83 13.21
CA ASN A 37 -22.50 11.04 12.09
C ASN A 37 -22.31 10.01 10.97
N ALA A 38 -21.09 9.50 10.78
CA ALA A 38 -20.82 8.49 9.77
C ALA A 38 -21.37 7.12 10.20
N LEU A 39 -21.19 6.77 11.48
CA LEU A 39 -21.73 5.54 12.05
C LEU A 39 -23.27 5.53 12.04
N LYS A 40 -23.91 6.67 12.31
CA LYS A 40 -25.38 6.82 12.17
C LYS A 40 -25.85 6.55 10.75
N LEU A 41 -25.18 7.14 9.75
CA LEU A 41 -25.50 6.89 8.35
C LEU A 41 -25.26 5.43 7.93
N VAL A 42 -24.20 4.79 8.43
CA VAL A 42 -23.96 3.36 8.21
C VAL A 42 -25.08 2.52 8.83
N SER A 43 -25.52 2.84 10.05
CA SER A 43 -26.65 2.20 10.72
C SER A 43 -27.93 2.28 9.88
N GLU A 44 -28.29 3.47 9.43
CA GLU A 44 -29.49 3.72 8.61
C GLU A 44 -29.44 2.95 7.28
N LYS A 45 -28.28 2.92 6.62
CA LYS A 45 -28.13 2.28 5.30
C LYS A 45 -28.02 0.76 5.36
N THR A 46 -27.43 0.22 6.42
CA THR A 46 -27.26 -1.23 6.58
C THR A 46 -28.43 -1.88 7.33
N GLY A 47 -29.30 -1.09 7.95
CA GLY A 47 -30.38 -1.58 8.82
C GLY A 47 -29.87 -2.18 10.14
N ARG A 48 -28.58 -2.02 10.47
CA ARG A 48 -27.98 -2.56 11.69
C ARG A 48 -28.14 -1.60 12.87
N PRO A 49 -28.42 -2.08 14.08
CA PRO A 49 -28.44 -1.26 15.28
C PRO A 49 -27.12 -0.51 15.48
N LEU A 50 -27.20 0.78 15.81
CA LEU A 50 -26.02 1.61 16.07
C LEU A 50 -25.16 1.04 17.21
N VAL A 51 -25.78 0.40 18.20
CA VAL A 51 -25.09 -0.26 19.32
C VAL A 51 -24.16 -1.38 18.86
N ASP A 52 -24.58 -2.18 17.87
CA ASP A 52 -23.76 -3.28 17.33
C ASP A 52 -22.56 -2.72 16.56
N ILE A 53 -22.77 -1.63 15.83
CA ILE A 53 -21.71 -0.93 15.10
C ILE A 53 -20.68 -0.36 16.07
N TYR A 54 -21.11 0.28 17.16
CA TYR A 54 -20.21 0.72 18.23
C TYR A 54 -19.52 -0.45 18.91
N GLY A 55 -20.22 -1.58 19.11
CA GLY A 55 -19.65 -2.81 19.62
C GLY A 55 -18.45 -3.26 18.78
N VAL A 56 -18.62 -3.33 17.46
CA VAL A 56 -17.52 -3.67 16.53
C VAL A 56 -16.41 -2.61 16.54
N ALA A 57 -16.76 -1.33 16.46
CA ALA A 57 -15.80 -0.22 16.42
C ALA A 57 -14.97 -0.09 17.71
N THR A 58 -15.50 -0.52 18.86
CA THR A 58 -14.79 -0.51 20.14
C THR A 58 -14.06 -1.82 20.42
N PHE A 59 -14.54 -2.93 19.87
CA PHE A 59 -13.90 -4.24 20.01
C PHE A 59 -12.55 -4.32 19.28
N TYR A 60 -12.49 -3.85 18.03
CA TYR A 60 -11.25 -3.87 17.26
C TYR A 60 -10.42 -2.61 17.51
N ARG A 61 -9.23 -2.78 18.10
CA ARG A 61 -8.29 -1.68 18.38
C ARG A 61 -7.77 -0.96 17.12
N HIS A 62 -7.96 -1.54 15.94
CA HIS A 62 -7.66 -0.88 14.67
C HIS A 62 -8.54 0.36 14.42
N PHE A 63 -9.80 0.32 14.88
CA PHE A 63 -10.73 1.42 14.70
C PHE A 63 -10.54 2.49 15.78
N SER A 64 -10.68 3.75 15.37
CA SER A 64 -10.64 4.90 16.26
C SER A 64 -11.92 5.72 16.16
N LEU A 65 -12.57 5.91 17.31
CA LEU A 65 -13.69 6.85 17.45
C LEU A 65 -13.22 8.30 17.69
N LYS A 66 -11.93 8.48 17.97
CA LYS A 66 -11.31 9.80 18.16
C LYS A 66 -10.58 10.23 16.90
N PRO A 67 -10.59 11.53 16.56
CA PRO A 67 -9.78 12.05 15.45
C PRO A 67 -8.31 11.64 15.59
N ARG A 68 -7.76 11.02 14.56
CA ARG A 68 -6.33 10.71 14.47
C ARG A 68 -5.63 11.76 13.61
N GLY A 69 -4.31 11.85 13.79
CA GLY A 69 -3.45 12.60 12.92
C GLY A 69 -3.35 11.94 11.54
N LYS A 70 -2.71 12.65 10.62
CA LYS A 70 -2.47 12.18 9.25
C LYS A 70 -1.64 10.89 9.21
N HIS A 71 -0.67 10.77 10.11
CA HIS A 71 0.25 9.64 10.21
C HIS A 71 0.02 8.87 11.50
N LEU A 72 -0.17 7.55 11.42
CA LEU A 72 -0.27 6.67 12.58
C LEU A 72 1.08 6.00 12.85
N LEU A 73 1.68 6.30 13.99
CA LEU A 73 2.93 5.68 14.45
C LEU A 73 2.66 4.73 15.62
N SER A 74 2.97 3.45 15.42
CA SER A 74 2.80 2.39 16.42
C SER A 74 4.14 1.78 16.81
N CYS A 75 4.53 1.89 18.09
CA CYS A 75 5.76 1.28 18.62
C CYS A 75 5.47 -0.06 19.31
N CYS A 76 6.17 -1.12 18.93
CA CYS A 76 6.03 -2.43 19.57
C CYS A 76 6.75 -2.46 20.92
N LEU A 77 6.01 -2.76 21.98
CA LEU A 77 6.52 -2.95 23.35
C LEU A 77 6.38 -4.38 23.85
N GLY A 78 6.21 -5.34 22.94
CA GLY A 78 6.16 -6.77 23.28
C GLY A 78 7.46 -7.30 23.82
N THR A 79 7.40 -8.44 24.51
CA THR A 79 8.53 -9.00 25.27
C THR A 79 9.84 -9.00 24.47
N ALA A 80 9.83 -9.48 23.22
CA ALA A 80 11.03 -9.51 22.37
C ALA A 80 11.57 -8.12 22.01
N CYS A 81 10.69 -7.14 21.75
CA CYS A 81 11.10 -5.76 21.49
C CYS A 81 11.52 -5.04 22.79
N HIS A 82 10.87 -5.36 23.91
CA HIS A 82 11.15 -4.81 25.21
C HIS A 82 12.57 -5.13 25.67
N VAL A 83 12.98 -6.40 25.58
CA VAL A 83 14.36 -6.81 25.93
C VAL A 83 15.41 -6.23 24.98
N ARG A 84 15.02 -5.87 23.76
CA ARG A 84 15.86 -5.15 22.78
C ARG A 84 15.79 -3.62 22.94
N ASN A 85 15.37 -3.13 24.11
CA ASN A 85 15.33 -1.72 24.48
C ASN A 85 14.34 -0.83 23.68
N ALA A 86 13.22 -1.40 23.21
CA ALA A 86 12.12 -0.63 22.62
C ALA A 86 11.51 0.46 23.53
N PRO A 87 11.49 0.36 24.87
CA PRO A 87 11.04 1.45 25.73
C PRO A 87 11.85 2.75 25.54
N SER A 88 13.15 2.66 25.23
CA SER A 88 13.95 3.85 24.90
C SER A 88 13.48 4.52 23.61
N ILE A 89 13.09 3.73 22.60
CA ILE A 89 12.60 4.20 21.30
C ILE A 89 11.25 4.90 21.50
N SER A 90 10.35 4.29 22.26
CA SER A 90 9.05 4.89 22.63
C SER A 90 9.21 6.22 23.35
N LYS A 91 10.19 6.34 24.26
CA LYS A 91 10.48 7.61 24.96
C LYS A 91 11.03 8.67 24.01
N GLU A 92 11.91 8.28 23.09
CA GLU A 92 12.48 9.21 22.10
C GLU A 92 11.40 9.72 21.13
N ILE A 93 10.50 8.84 20.68
CA ILE A 93 9.33 9.24 19.88
C ILE A 93 8.46 10.25 20.64
N ALA A 94 8.08 9.93 21.89
CA ALA A 94 7.27 10.82 22.72
C ALA A 94 7.94 12.19 22.90
N LYS A 95 9.26 12.21 23.11
CA LYS A 95 10.05 13.43 23.25
C LYS A 95 10.06 14.27 21.97
N GLN A 96 10.25 13.66 20.81
CA GLN A 96 10.31 14.39 19.54
C GLN A 96 8.96 14.90 19.08
N LEU A 97 7.88 14.15 19.33
CA LEU A 97 6.51 14.56 18.99
C LEU A 97 5.85 15.44 20.05
N GLY A 98 6.38 15.46 21.28
CA GLY A 98 5.80 16.21 22.39
C GLY A 98 4.47 15.64 22.90
N VAL A 99 4.20 14.36 22.68
CA VAL A 99 2.95 13.68 23.06
C VAL A 99 3.21 12.33 23.74
N GLN A 100 2.27 11.87 24.56
CA GLN A 100 2.33 10.55 25.19
C GLN A 100 1.77 9.44 24.28
N PRO A 101 2.08 8.16 24.56
CA PRO A 101 1.41 7.04 23.89
C PRO A 101 -0.12 7.12 24.02
N GLY A 102 -0.81 7.05 22.89
CA GLY A 102 -2.26 7.16 22.78
C GLY A 102 -2.77 8.56 22.42
N GLU A 103 -1.87 9.53 22.28
CA GLU A 103 -2.21 10.92 21.97
C GLU A 103 -1.91 11.28 20.50
N THR A 104 -2.51 12.39 20.07
CA THR A 104 -2.31 12.96 18.73
C THR A 104 -1.68 14.34 18.89
N THR A 105 -0.73 14.68 18.03
CA THR A 105 -0.04 15.96 18.06
C THR A 105 -1.02 17.13 17.81
N PRO A 106 -0.77 18.33 18.37
CA PRO A 106 -1.68 19.47 18.23
C PRO A 106 -1.92 19.93 16.78
N ASP A 107 -0.93 19.73 15.91
CA ASP A 107 -0.99 19.98 14.47
C ASP A 107 -1.76 18.91 13.68
N LYS A 108 -2.23 17.84 14.36
CA LYS A 108 -2.86 16.66 13.76
C LYS A 108 -2.01 15.98 12.70
N GLU A 109 -0.69 16.11 12.77
CA GLU A 109 0.22 15.44 11.86
C GLU A 109 0.42 13.97 12.24
N PHE A 110 0.66 13.67 13.53
CA PHE A 110 0.94 12.33 14.03
C PHE A 110 0.00 11.90 15.15
N THR A 111 -0.43 10.64 15.12
CA THR A 111 -0.94 9.92 16.30
C THR A 111 0.11 8.93 16.74
N PHE A 112 0.55 9.03 17.99
CA PHE A 112 1.50 8.08 18.57
C PHE A 112 0.77 7.06 19.42
N GLU A 113 1.00 5.78 19.17
CA GLU A 113 0.51 4.70 20.01
C GLU A 113 1.57 3.62 20.28
N THR A 114 1.33 2.83 21.31
CA THR A 114 2.10 1.64 21.62
C THR A 114 1.23 0.41 21.50
N VAL A 115 1.83 -0.68 21.07
CA VAL A 115 1.17 -1.98 20.89
C VAL A 115 1.96 -3.07 21.60
N ASN A 116 1.24 -4.05 22.13
CA ASN A 116 1.87 -5.16 22.86
C ASN A 116 2.62 -6.09 21.92
N CYS A 117 2.15 -6.38 20.71
CA CYS A 117 2.89 -7.24 19.79
C CYS A 117 2.46 -6.95 18.36
N LEU A 118 3.45 -6.91 17.46
CA LEU A 118 3.24 -6.81 16.01
C LEU A 118 3.53 -8.12 15.27
N GLY A 119 3.80 -9.21 15.99
CA GLY A 119 4.03 -10.54 15.42
C GLY A 119 5.37 -10.74 14.68
N ALA A 120 6.20 -9.71 14.55
CA ALA A 120 7.45 -9.76 13.78
C ALA A 120 8.71 -9.81 14.66
N CYS A 121 8.72 -10.65 15.71
CA CYS A 121 9.78 -10.69 16.73
C CYS A 121 11.21 -10.84 16.18
N ALA A 122 11.39 -11.51 15.03
CA ALA A 122 12.70 -11.63 14.38
C ALA A 122 13.31 -10.27 14.04
N LEU A 123 12.48 -9.30 13.66
CA LEU A 123 12.86 -7.96 13.16
C LEU A 123 12.89 -6.87 14.25
N GLY A 124 12.62 -7.24 15.52
CA GLY A 124 12.56 -6.32 16.65
C GLY A 124 13.87 -5.60 16.95
N PRO A 125 13.86 -4.36 17.48
CA PRO A 125 12.71 -3.50 17.78
C PRO A 125 12.02 -2.97 16.52
N ILE A 126 10.68 -2.94 16.53
CA ILE A 126 9.87 -2.51 15.40
C ILE A 126 9.04 -1.28 15.72
N VAL A 127 9.02 -0.36 14.78
CA VAL A 127 8.07 0.76 14.70
C VAL A 127 7.32 0.63 13.38
N VAL A 128 6.01 0.89 13.38
CA VAL A 128 5.19 0.94 12.17
C VAL A 128 4.67 2.35 11.99
N VAL A 129 4.77 2.89 10.77
CA VAL A 129 4.15 4.17 10.40
C VAL A 129 3.29 3.97 9.16
N ASP A 130 1.99 4.25 9.24
CA ASP A 130 1.04 4.08 8.13
C ASP A 130 1.15 2.73 7.41
N GLY A 131 1.29 1.65 8.18
CA GLY A 131 1.44 0.29 7.66
C GLY A 131 2.86 -0.07 7.19
N HIS A 132 3.80 0.86 7.16
CA HIS A 132 5.20 0.60 6.83
C HIS A 132 5.98 0.14 8.05
N TYR A 133 6.59 -1.04 7.96
CA TYR A 133 7.40 -1.63 9.03
C TYR A 133 8.83 -1.12 8.97
N PHE A 134 9.32 -0.60 10.09
CA PHE A 134 10.72 -0.27 10.31
C PHE A 134 11.32 -1.29 11.28
N SER A 135 12.30 -2.05 10.83
CA SER A 135 12.98 -3.10 11.61
C SER A 135 14.27 -2.61 12.24
N ASN A 136 14.74 -3.28 13.29
CA ASN A 136 16.00 -2.99 13.99
C ASN A 136 16.14 -1.50 14.36
N VAL A 137 15.03 -0.88 14.76
CA VAL A 137 14.98 0.55 15.03
C VAL A 137 15.84 0.86 16.26
N ARG A 138 16.62 1.94 16.17
CA ARG A 138 17.36 2.53 17.28
C ARG A 138 16.80 3.91 17.56
N ALA A 139 16.95 4.41 18.79
CA ALA A 139 16.49 5.76 19.16
C ALA A 139 17.03 6.85 18.20
N THR A 140 18.25 6.69 17.68
CA THR A 140 18.85 7.62 16.71
C THR A 140 18.13 7.66 15.35
N LYS A 141 17.50 6.55 14.92
CA LYS A 141 16.75 6.47 13.65
C LYS A 141 15.34 7.07 13.76
N VAL A 142 14.86 7.39 14.96
CA VAL A 142 13.50 7.93 15.16
C VAL A 142 13.28 9.21 14.37
N LYS A 143 14.25 10.13 14.39
CA LYS A 143 14.15 11.41 13.68
C LYS A 143 13.98 11.22 12.17
N GLU A 144 14.78 10.32 11.60
CA GLU A 144 14.73 9.98 10.17
C GLU A 144 13.37 9.37 9.79
N ILE A 145 12.82 8.48 10.63
CA ILE A 145 11.51 7.87 10.41
C ILE A 145 10.39 8.94 10.42
N LEU A 146 10.45 9.89 11.35
CA LEU A 146 9.47 10.98 11.41
C LEU A 146 9.57 11.91 10.20
N GLU A 147 10.77 12.30 9.78
CA GLU A 147 10.97 13.12 8.58
C GLU A 147 10.52 12.41 7.30
N ALA A 148 10.82 11.12 7.18
CA ALA A 148 10.36 10.28 6.08
C ALA A 148 8.82 10.21 6.01
N ALA A 149 8.16 10.09 7.16
CA ALA A 149 6.70 10.10 7.23
C ALA A 149 6.11 11.43 6.75
N ARG A 150 6.70 12.56 7.15
CA ARG A 150 6.28 13.91 6.70
C ARG A 150 6.40 14.10 5.19
N LEU A 151 7.49 13.62 4.61
CA LEU A 151 7.76 13.68 3.16
C LEU A 151 6.86 12.73 2.35
N GLY A 152 6.31 11.71 3.01
CA GLY A 152 5.45 10.69 2.43
C GLY A 152 6.22 9.41 2.12
N LEU A 153 5.95 8.36 2.90
CA LEU A 153 6.59 7.04 2.77
C LEU A 153 6.32 6.39 1.40
N ASP A 154 5.15 6.64 0.83
CA ASP A 154 4.77 6.24 -0.53
C ASP A 154 5.57 6.92 -1.65
N LYS A 155 6.28 8.03 -1.35
CA LYS A 155 6.99 8.86 -2.35
C LYS A 155 8.50 8.83 -2.24
N GLY A 156 9.09 8.07 -1.33
CA GLY A 156 10.53 7.86 -1.38
C GLY A 156 11.15 7.34 -0.10
N LEU A 157 11.63 6.09 -0.16
CA LEU A 157 12.94 5.67 0.37
C LEU A 157 13.35 4.36 -0.33
N ALA A 158 13.85 4.48 -1.57
CA ALA A 158 14.40 3.37 -2.36
C ALA A 158 15.79 2.90 -1.90
N LYS A 159 16.33 3.42 -0.78
CA LYS A 159 17.72 3.13 -0.39
C LYS A 159 17.88 2.16 0.78
N ASP A 160 16.85 1.88 1.58
CA ASP A 160 16.97 0.97 2.74
C ASP A 160 15.73 0.07 2.96
N ASP A 161 14.76 0.06 2.03
CA ASP A 161 13.65 -0.89 2.08
C ASP A 161 13.99 -2.14 1.27
N SER A 162 14.32 -3.25 1.94
CA SER A 162 14.62 -4.54 1.31
C SER A 162 13.44 -5.13 0.51
N ARG A 163 12.25 -4.54 0.60
CA ARG A 163 11.07 -4.90 -0.19
C ARG A 163 11.03 -4.20 -1.55
N VAL A 164 11.82 -3.15 -1.75
CA VAL A 164 11.95 -2.42 -3.02
C VAL A 164 13.29 -2.76 -3.64
N PHE A 165 13.27 -3.57 -4.70
CA PHE A 165 14.46 -4.01 -5.39
C PHE A 165 14.22 -4.02 -6.90
N PRO A 166 15.27 -3.81 -7.71
CA PRO A 166 15.14 -3.84 -9.16
C PRO A 166 14.86 -5.26 -9.65
N LEU A 167 13.95 -5.36 -10.60
CA LEU A 167 13.66 -6.57 -11.36
C LEU A 167 14.25 -6.44 -12.76
N ASP A 168 14.99 -7.46 -13.18
CA ASP A 168 15.33 -7.67 -14.58
C ASP A 168 14.30 -8.62 -15.18
N VAL A 169 13.52 -8.16 -16.16
CA VAL A 169 12.36 -8.89 -16.67
C VAL A 169 12.46 -9.20 -18.16
N SER A 170 11.90 -10.34 -18.55
CA SER A 170 11.79 -10.77 -19.93
C SER A 170 10.36 -11.15 -20.31
N CYS A 171 10.11 -11.16 -21.62
CA CYS A 171 8.84 -11.57 -22.17
C CYS A 171 8.60 -13.07 -21.93
N PRO A 172 7.45 -13.49 -21.38
CA PRO A 172 7.13 -14.91 -21.17
C PRO A 172 6.94 -15.71 -22.47
N ARG A 173 6.86 -15.05 -23.64
CA ARG A 173 6.63 -15.69 -24.93
C ARG A 173 7.92 -15.90 -25.73
N CYS A 174 8.77 -14.88 -25.81
CA CYS A 174 10.02 -14.94 -26.59
C CYS A 174 11.29 -14.90 -25.76
N ASN A 175 11.17 -14.76 -24.43
CA ASN A 175 12.28 -14.62 -23.48
C ASN A 175 13.24 -13.44 -23.75
N HIS A 176 12.86 -12.51 -24.64
CA HIS A 176 13.65 -11.31 -24.87
C HIS A 176 13.51 -10.37 -23.67
N SER A 177 14.61 -9.72 -23.28
CA SER A 177 14.58 -8.73 -22.20
C SER A 177 13.62 -7.60 -22.55
N LEU A 178 12.79 -7.20 -21.58
CA LEU A 178 11.92 -6.03 -21.70
C LEU A 178 12.58 -4.79 -21.09
N MET A 179 13.83 -4.90 -20.64
CA MET A 179 14.56 -3.79 -20.03
C MET A 179 15.01 -2.78 -21.09
N ASP A 180 14.86 -1.49 -20.79
CA ASP A 180 15.32 -0.36 -21.59
C ASP A 180 16.44 0.36 -20.85
N GLU A 181 17.68 0.04 -21.20
CA GLU A 181 18.90 0.64 -20.65
C GLU A 181 19.11 2.10 -21.09
N THR A 182 18.32 2.60 -22.05
CA THR A 182 18.43 3.99 -22.51
C THR A 182 17.61 4.97 -21.68
N HIS A 183 16.66 4.47 -20.89
CA HIS A 183 15.75 5.28 -20.08
C HIS A 183 15.67 4.77 -18.66
N TYR A 184 16.00 5.65 -17.71
CA TYR A 184 16.02 5.35 -16.29
C TYR A 184 14.80 5.95 -15.60
N ILE A 185 14.17 5.15 -14.73
CA ILE A 185 13.11 5.58 -13.81
C ILE A 185 13.59 5.25 -12.41
N ASP A 186 13.50 6.21 -11.48
CA ASP A 186 14.01 6.07 -10.10
C ASP A 186 15.49 5.66 -10.00
N GLY A 187 16.30 5.96 -11.02
CA GLY A 187 17.73 5.62 -11.06
C GLY A 187 18.04 4.20 -11.54
N TYR A 188 17.04 3.44 -12.01
CA TYR A 188 17.20 2.09 -12.56
C TYR A 188 16.69 2.02 -14.01
N PRO A 189 17.22 1.09 -14.85
CA PRO A 189 16.70 0.85 -16.19
C PRO A 189 15.20 0.56 -16.15
N SER A 190 14.45 1.19 -17.05
CA SER A 190 12.99 1.02 -17.11
C SER A 190 12.60 -0.27 -17.84
N ILE A 191 11.35 -0.70 -17.67
CA ILE A 191 10.76 -1.80 -18.45
C ILE A 191 9.97 -1.17 -19.60
N ARG A 192 10.34 -1.46 -20.84
CA ARG A 192 9.65 -0.97 -22.03
C ARG A 192 8.74 -2.03 -22.62
N ILE A 193 7.50 -1.62 -22.84
CA ILE A 193 6.42 -2.46 -23.36
C ILE A 193 5.58 -1.64 -24.34
N THR A 194 4.88 -2.32 -25.23
CA THR A 194 3.89 -1.70 -26.10
C THR A 194 2.52 -1.84 -25.46
N VAL A 195 1.73 -0.78 -25.46
CA VAL A 195 0.37 -0.79 -24.95
C VAL A 195 -0.64 -0.34 -26.00
N SER A 196 -1.86 -0.86 -25.92
CA SER A 196 -2.99 -0.34 -26.69
C SER A 196 -4.18 0.02 -25.79
N PHE A 197 -4.88 1.08 -26.16
CA PHE A 197 -6.16 1.47 -25.56
C PHE A 197 -7.05 2.12 -26.62
N GLY A 198 -8.30 1.65 -26.74
CA GLY A 198 -9.17 2.05 -27.85
C GLY A 198 -8.52 1.73 -29.20
N ALA A 199 -8.35 2.75 -30.05
CA ALA A 199 -7.69 2.64 -31.36
C ALA A 199 -6.21 3.07 -31.34
N MET A 200 -5.65 3.40 -30.17
CA MET A 200 -4.29 3.94 -30.04
C MET A 200 -3.32 2.85 -29.61
N HIS A 201 -2.12 2.86 -30.20
CA HIS A 201 -0.98 2.04 -29.81
C HIS A 201 0.21 2.96 -29.50
N GLY A 202 1.00 2.62 -28.48
CA GLY A 202 2.21 3.37 -28.15
C GLY A 202 3.08 2.65 -27.14
N TRP A 203 4.23 3.24 -26.81
CA TRP A 203 5.13 2.66 -25.80
C TRP A 203 4.78 3.14 -24.39
N LEU A 204 4.96 2.23 -23.43
CA LEU A 204 4.88 2.47 -22.00
C LEU A 204 6.20 2.05 -21.35
N ARG A 205 6.75 2.92 -20.52
CA ARG A 205 7.92 2.63 -19.69
C ARG A 205 7.51 2.56 -18.22
N LEU A 206 7.82 1.44 -17.58
CA LEU A 206 7.54 1.21 -16.17
C LEU A 206 8.83 1.23 -15.37
N SER A 207 8.75 1.58 -14.09
CA SER A 207 9.86 1.35 -13.16
C SER A 207 10.14 -0.15 -13.06
N SER A 208 11.42 -0.52 -13.02
CA SER A 208 11.86 -1.88 -12.72
C SER A 208 11.87 -2.18 -11.22
N LEU A 209 11.67 -1.17 -10.37
CA LEU A 209 11.62 -1.37 -8.92
C LEU A 209 10.31 -2.02 -8.52
N TYR A 210 10.39 -3.24 -7.97
CA TYR A 210 9.26 -3.89 -7.33
C TYR A 210 8.75 -3.05 -6.15
N GLY A 211 7.43 -3.00 -5.94
CA GLY A 211 6.82 -2.14 -4.90
C GLY A 211 6.59 -0.69 -5.32
N ARG A 212 7.03 -0.27 -6.52
CA ARG A 212 6.81 1.07 -7.06
C ARG A 212 6.04 1.04 -8.38
N SER A 213 5.18 2.03 -8.59
CA SER A 213 4.38 2.15 -9.82
C SER A 213 4.56 3.47 -10.62
N PRO A 214 5.74 4.11 -10.69
CA PRO A 214 5.93 5.18 -11.65
C PRO A 214 5.98 4.62 -13.08
N ALA A 215 5.28 5.30 -13.97
CA ALA A 215 5.21 4.95 -15.38
C ALA A 215 5.30 6.22 -16.24
N THR A 216 6.02 6.14 -17.35
CA THR A 216 6.07 7.18 -18.37
C THR A 216 5.40 6.67 -19.64
N HIS A 217 4.58 7.51 -20.26
CA HIS A 217 3.74 7.13 -21.39
C HIS A 217 4.03 8.06 -22.57
N GLU A 218 4.07 7.50 -23.79
CA GLU A 218 4.15 8.30 -25.01
C GLU A 218 2.89 9.14 -25.24
N HIS A 219 1.72 8.57 -24.94
CA HIS A 219 0.43 9.23 -25.07
C HIS A 219 -0.25 9.49 -23.71
N LEU A 220 -1.08 10.53 -23.66
CA LEU A 220 -1.94 10.82 -22.51
C LEU A 220 -3.03 9.74 -22.39
N ILE A 221 -2.72 8.66 -21.68
CA ILE A 221 -3.73 7.65 -21.32
C ILE A 221 -4.60 8.20 -20.17
N PRO A 222 -5.93 8.14 -20.21
CA PRO A 222 -6.76 8.55 -19.07
C PRO A 222 -6.51 7.67 -17.83
N LYS A 223 -6.66 8.22 -16.62
CA LYS A 223 -6.63 7.41 -15.39
C LYS A 223 -7.73 6.33 -15.44
N ASP A 224 -7.47 5.20 -14.79
CA ASP A 224 -8.38 4.05 -14.71
C ASP A 224 -8.65 3.31 -16.03
N THR A 225 -7.96 3.67 -17.11
CA THR A 225 -8.03 2.94 -18.39
C THR A 225 -7.37 1.56 -18.25
N ILE A 226 -8.04 0.52 -18.72
CA ILE A 226 -7.47 -0.83 -18.86
C ILE A 226 -6.68 -0.88 -20.16
N LEU A 227 -5.40 -1.22 -20.06
CA LEU A 227 -4.48 -1.28 -21.20
C LEU A 227 -4.26 -2.75 -21.61
N ASN A 228 -4.10 -3.00 -22.91
CA ASN A 228 -3.58 -4.28 -23.38
C ASN A 228 -2.07 -4.16 -23.57
N PHE A 229 -1.33 -5.13 -23.05
CA PHE A 229 0.13 -5.12 -23.05
C PHE A 229 0.66 -6.07 -24.11
N PHE A 230 1.68 -5.62 -24.84
CA PHE A 230 2.33 -6.38 -25.90
C PHE A 230 3.85 -6.32 -25.75
N CYS A 231 4.50 -7.43 -26.09
CA CYS A 231 5.96 -7.46 -26.18
C CYS A 231 6.43 -6.59 -27.36
N PRO A 232 7.40 -5.69 -27.18
CA PRO A 232 7.93 -4.87 -28.27
C PRO A 232 8.79 -5.68 -29.26
N HIS A 233 9.18 -6.91 -28.92
CA HIS A 233 10.04 -7.77 -29.74
C HIS A 233 9.25 -8.80 -30.57
N CYS A 234 8.32 -9.53 -29.94
CA CYS A 234 7.53 -10.55 -30.63
C CYS A 234 6.07 -10.16 -30.90
N HIS A 235 5.65 -8.97 -30.44
CA HIS A 235 4.29 -8.46 -30.57
C HIS A 235 3.19 -9.33 -29.94
N ALA A 236 3.57 -10.38 -29.20
CA ALA A 236 2.63 -11.21 -28.48
C ALA A 236 1.95 -10.41 -27.36
N GLU A 237 0.66 -10.65 -27.18
CA GLU A 237 -0.11 -10.12 -26.07
C GLU A 237 0.36 -10.77 -24.76
N LEU A 238 0.51 -9.94 -23.73
CA LEU A 238 1.05 -10.30 -22.42
C LEU A 238 0.00 -10.31 -21.32
N ASN A 239 -1.27 -10.03 -21.62
CA ASN A 239 -2.34 -10.05 -20.63
C ASN A 239 -2.53 -11.46 -20.05
N GLY A 240 -2.46 -11.58 -18.73
CA GLY A 240 -2.70 -12.84 -18.01
C GLY A 240 -4.16 -13.03 -17.65
N VAL A 241 -4.46 -14.21 -17.10
CA VAL A 241 -5.83 -14.64 -16.74
C VAL A 241 -6.20 -14.23 -15.31
N SER A 242 -5.21 -14.04 -14.43
CA SER A 242 -5.44 -13.73 -13.03
C SER A 242 -5.99 -12.30 -12.85
N PRO A 243 -7.07 -12.11 -12.08
CA PRO A 243 -7.58 -10.78 -11.77
C PRO A 243 -6.75 -10.10 -10.68
N CYS A 244 -6.62 -8.78 -10.79
CA CYS A 244 -5.99 -7.94 -9.77
C CYS A 244 -6.84 -7.91 -8.49
N SER A 245 -6.23 -8.15 -7.33
CA SER A 245 -6.90 -8.10 -6.03
C SER A 245 -7.40 -6.69 -5.63
N GLU A 246 -6.79 -5.63 -6.17
CA GLU A 246 -7.19 -4.25 -5.86
C GLU A 246 -8.35 -3.74 -6.73
N CYS A 247 -8.40 -4.10 -8.02
CA CYS A 247 -9.34 -3.48 -8.96
C CYS A 247 -10.02 -4.45 -9.95
N GLY A 248 -9.72 -5.75 -9.88
CA GLY A 248 -10.29 -6.79 -10.74
C GLY A 248 -9.80 -6.83 -12.19
N ALA A 249 -8.94 -5.90 -12.63
CA ALA A 249 -8.40 -5.91 -13.99
C ALA A 249 -7.38 -7.04 -14.21
N ALA A 250 -7.14 -7.43 -15.46
CA ALA A 250 -6.20 -8.49 -15.81
C ALA A 250 -4.77 -8.15 -15.34
N MET A 251 -4.07 -9.15 -14.79
CA MET A 251 -2.67 -9.05 -14.40
C MET A 251 -1.75 -9.48 -15.53
N VAL A 252 -0.72 -8.68 -15.82
CA VAL A 252 0.21 -8.85 -16.95
C VAL A 252 1.49 -9.53 -16.45
N PRO A 253 1.72 -10.83 -16.75
CA PRO A 253 2.94 -11.53 -16.38
C PRO A 253 4.17 -11.11 -17.20
N MET A 254 5.30 -11.02 -16.49
CA MET A 254 6.65 -10.91 -17.04
C MET A 254 7.56 -11.87 -16.27
N MET A 255 8.49 -12.54 -16.96
CA MET A 255 9.42 -13.46 -16.29
C MET A 255 10.52 -12.65 -15.61
N VAL A 256 10.88 -13.01 -14.39
CA VAL A 256 12.00 -12.39 -13.67
C VAL A 256 13.27 -13.20 -13.92
N ARG A 257 14.35 -12.51 -14.28
CA ARG A 257 15.66 -13.13 -14.45
C ARG A 257 16.17 -13.60 -13.08
N GLY A 258 16.42 -14.89 -12.95
CA GLY A 258 16.70 -15.54 -11.66
C GLY A 258 15.55 -16.38 -11.12
N GLY A 259 14.41 -16.40 -11.80
CA GLY A 259 13.27 -17.27 -11.50
C GLY A 259 12.06 -16.50 -10.97
N GLY A 260 10.87 -17.05 -11.22
CA GLY A 260 9.59 -16.45 -10.86
C GLY A 260 8.98 -15.56 -11.92
N ILE A 261 7.76 -15.11 -11.64
CA ILE A 261 6.95 -14.28 -12.53
C ILE A 261 6.49 -13.07 -11.74
N VAL A 262 6.77 -11.88 -12.25
CA VAL A 262 6.14 -10.65 -11.76
C VAL A 262 4.88 -10.40 -12.57
N GLN A 263 3.80 -10.07 -11.89
CA GLN A 263 2.53 -9.73 -12.48
C GLN A 263 2.15 -8.31 -12.08
N ILE A 264 1.84 -7.47 -13.05
CA ILE A 264 1.44 -6.07 -12.83
C ILE A 264 0.02 -5.82 -13.31
N CYS A 265 -0.73 -4.96 -12.63
CA CYS A 265 -2.10 -4.65 -13.05
C CYS A 265 -2.13 -3.89 -14.39
N SER A 266 -3.04 -4.29 -15.28
CA SER A 266 -3.26 -3.61 -16.57
C SER A 266 -3.98 -2.26 -16.48
N ARG A 267 -4.59 -1.94 -15.33
CA ARG A 267 -5.32 -0.68 -15.11
C ARG A 267 -4.36 0.46 -14.77
N ARG A 268 -4.37 1.52 -15.58
CA ARG A 268 -3.57 2.73 -15.32
C ARG A 268 -3.96 3.36 -13.97
N GLY A 269 -3.00 3.39 -13.04
CA GLY A 269 -3.15 4.01 -11.72
C GLY A 269 -3.47 3.03 -10.60
N CYS A 270 -3.71 1.75 -10.91
CA CYS A 270 -3.78 0.70 -9.90
C CYS A 270 -2.36 0.35 -9.42
N LYS A 271 -2.19 0.12 -8.11
CA LYS A 271 -0.90 -0.26 -7.52
C LYS A 271 -0.73 -1.77 -7.45
N GLY A 272 -1.75 -2.56 -7.80
CA GLY A 272 -1.72 -4.02 -7.72
C GLY A 272 -0.59 -4.64 -8.53
N HIS A 273 0.30 -5.35 -7.83
CA HIS A 273 1.36 -6.15 -8.40
C HIS A 273 1.66 -7.34 -7.49
N VAL A 274 2.13 -8.44 -8.06
CA VAL A 274 2.46 -9.67 -7.34
C VAL A 274 3.75 -10.23 -7.91
N LEU A 275 4.70 -10.59 -7.06
CA LEU A 275 5.86 -11.39 -7.43
C LEU A 275 5.63 -12.83 -6.97
N ASP A 276 5.47 -13.74 -7.93
CA ASP A 276 5.36 -15.16 -7.69
C ASP A 276 6.71 -15.84 -7.88
N LEU A 277 7.33 -16.26 -6.78
CA LEU A 277 8.60 -16.99 -6.77
C LEU A 277 8.41 -18.51 -6.80
N THR A 278 7.18 -19.00 -6.78
CA THR A 278 6.86 -20.44 -6.81
C THR A 278 6.86 -21.00 -8.23
N GLY A 279 6.90 -20.13 -9.25
CA GLY A 279 6.95 -20.47 -10.67
C GLY A 279 8.32 -20.95 -11.16
N VAL A 280 8.79 -22.09 -10.68
CA VAL A 280 9.65 -23.00 -11.44
C VAL A 280 8.81 -24.23 -11.74
N ASN A 281 8.08 -24.20 -12.86
CA ASN A 281 7.66 -25.35 -13.67
C ASN A 281 6.64 -24.91 -14.73
N ILE A 282 7.12 -24.36 -15.85
CA ILE A 282 6.73 -24.76 -17.21
C ILE A 282 7.98 -24.69 -18.08
#